data_AF-A0A3N0EFE7-F1
#
_entry.id   AF-A0A3N0EFE7-F1
#
_cell.length_a   1.000
_cell.length_b   1.000
_cell.length_c   1.000
_cell.angle_alpha   90.00
_cell.angle_beta   90.00
_cell.angle_gamma   90.00
#
_symmetry.space_group_name_H-M   'P 1'
#
loop_
_entity.id
_entity.type
_entity.pdbx_description
1 polymer ?
#
loop_
_entity_poly.entity_id
_entity_poly.type
_entity_poly.pdbx_seq_one_letter_code
_entity_poly.pdbx_strand_id
1 'polypeptide(L)'
;MYVPSTSSSTGERRSSSSHIDIAAQRAGMVRLGTTSETTSGSLSRSSSDEGDPVLRRLFRRLEGEFSRAEPRRHAYAYVCSLLSEPMRGTSGGEDGRNRMLTTARWDENRVRDRVRDLVVEYMGGPEAVLVITEEGFQKKGDQSAGVAWQHCFSTGRVDNCQIGLFLLHVDSMGTVSAIDRELLIPPSWSEDSVRSARAGVPWEAQLRTRDELALAMVERALDVRVQTKWVVADSFYCGDSALLREALERRRIPYVLASSERGEAATQTSEQEGFAWWRFGRWGGGSYRCFAPVHTNPEELASAAEKGAVSARYFASARNDAGMDRYSVRRWRGWYRHMTLSMFAHACLLVSRPPGSFNSLWPNVGPGPTV
;
A
#
# COMPACT_ATOMS: atom_id res chain seq x y z
N MET A 1 -13.82 -14.55 -66.40
CA MET A 1 -14.16 -15.93 -66.82
C MET A 1 -12.87 -16.57 -67.30
N TYR A 2 -12.60 -17.82 -66.92
CA TYR A 2 -11.42 -18.65 -67.23
C TYR A 2 -10.12 -18.46 -66.39
N VAL A 3 -9.82 -19.51 -65.62
CA VAL A 3 -8.47 -19.96 -65.18
C VAL A 3 -7.99 -20.99 -66.23
N PRO A 4 -6.68 -21.31 -66.42
CA PRO A 4 -5.97 -22.17 -65.45
C PRO A 4 -4.44 -21.95 -65.29
N SER A 5 -3.99 -22.58 -64.20
CA SER A 5 -2.67 -22.89 -63.64
C SER A 5 -1.57 -23.48 -64.55
N THR A 6 -0.29 -23.32 -64.13
CA THR A 6 0.72 -24.41 -64.05
C THR A 6 1.90 -24.07 -63.11
N SER A 7 2.31 -25.09 -62.32
CA SER A 7 3.66 -25.46 -61.79
C SER A 7 4.48 -24.45 -60.95
N SER A 8 5.19 -24.78 -59.86
CA SER A 8 5.53 -26.04 -59.16
C SER A 8 6.43 -25.68 -57.95
N SER A 9 6.30 -26.40 -56.81
CA SER A 9 7.33 -26.81 -55.82
C SER A 9 8.32 -25.77 -55.25
N THR A 10 8.71 -25.68 -53.98
CA THR A 10 8.91 -26.62 -52.86
C THR A 10 9.30 -25.75 -51.64
N GLY A 11 9.03 -26.17 -50.41
CA GLY A 11 9.73 -25.63 -49.24
C GLY A 11 8.91 -25.46 -47.97
N GLU A 12 8.51 -26.57 -47.33
CA GLU A 12 8.16 -26.57 -45.92
C GLU A 12 9.40 -26.20 -45.07
N ARG A 13 9.30 -25.14 -44.27
CA ARG A 13 10.02 -25.03 -42.99
C ARG A 13 9.06 -24.57 -41.92
N ARG A 14 8.86 -25.47 -40.96
CA ARG A 14 8.27 -25.22 -39.64
C ARG A 14 9.03 -24.08 -38.94
N SER A 15 8.31 -23.13 -38.38
CA SER A 15 8.80 -22.38 -37.22
C SER A 15 7.68 -22.32 -36.17
N SER A 16 8.08 -22.74 -34.98
CA SER A 16 7.31 -23.00 -33.78
C SER A 16 6.87 -21.70 -33.11
N SER A 17 5.56 -21.55 -32.89
CA SER A 17 5.00 -20.59 -31.94
C SER A 17 4.98 -21.23 -30.56
N SER A 18 5.76 -20.71 -29.62
CA SER A 18 5.69 -21.08 -28.20
C SER A 18 4.95 -19.97 -27.44
N HIS A 19 3.63 -20.15 -27.30
CA HIS A 19 2.84 -19.55 -26.24
C HIS A 19 3.27 -20.16 -24.89
N ILE A 20 3.50 -19.34 -23.87
CA ILE A 20 3.61 -19.80 -22.48
C ILE A 20 2.61 -19.03 -21.63
N ASP A 21 1.53 -19.74 -21.29
CA ASP A 21 0.59 -19.45 -20.21
C ASP A 21 1.29 -19.62 -18.85
N ILE A 22 1.14 -18.66 -17.94
CA ILE A 22 1.51 -18.83 -16.52
C ILE A 22 0.22 -19.07 -15.73
N ALA A 23 -0.07 -20.35 -15.52
CA ALA A 23 -1.05 -20.84 -14.56
C ALA A 23 -0.38 -21.18 -13.22
N ALA A 24 -1.17 -20.98 -12.15
CA ALA A 24 -0.83 -21.15 -10.75
C ALA A 24 -0.17 -22.50 -10.39
N GLN A 25 0.82 -22.46 -9.50
CA GLN A 25 1.32 -23.65 -8.81
C GLN A 25 1.26 -23.48 -7.29
N ARG A 26 0.34 -24.25 -6.70
CA ARG A 26 0.31 -24.64 -5.29
C ARG A 26 1.49 -25.58 -5.02
N ALA A 27 2.22 -25.35 -3.94
CA ALA A 27 3.10 -26.35 -3.35
C ALA A 27 2.45 -26.89 -2.07
N GLY A 28 2.17 -28.20 -2.09
CA GLY A 28 1.84 -28.98 -0.91
C GLY A 28 3.09 -29.30 -0.10
N MET A 29 2.97 -29.29 1.22
CA MET A 29 4.01 -29.82 2.10
C MET A 29 3.45 -30.94 2.96
N VAL A 30 4.24 -32.01 3.00
CA VAL A 30 3.96 -33.36 3.47
C VAL A 30 3.78 -33.40 4.99
N ARG A 31 2.74 -34.13 5.43
CA ARG A 31 2.56 -34.56 6.83
C ARG A 31 3.53 -35.70 7.13
N LEU A 32 4.35 -35.55 8.17
CA LEU A 32 4.94 -36.66 8.91
C LEU A 32 4.29 -36.70 10.29
N GLY A 33 3.54 -37.76 10.55
CA GLY A 33 2.96 -38.05 11.86
C GLY A 33 3.97 -38.79 12.73
N THR A 34 4.02 -38.43 14.01
CA THR A 34 4.43 -39.32 15.09
C THR A 34 3.46 -39.10 16.26
N THR A 35 2.83 -40.20 16.69
CA THR A 35 1.96 -40.34 17.87
C THR A 35 2.83 -40.76 19.06
N SER A 36 2.80 -40.03 20.17
CA SER A 36 2.23 -40.37 21.51
C SER A 36 2.93 -39.38 22.49
N GLU A 37 2.48 -39.01 23.68
CA GLU A 37 1.59 -39.60 24.65
C GLU A 37 1.21 -38.51 25.68
N THR A 38 0.03 -38.62 26.26
CA THR A 38 -0.51 -37.76 27.33
C THR A 38 0.25 -37.88 28.64
N THR A 39 0.57 -36.75 29.28
CA THR A 39 0.68 -36.70 30.75
C THR A 39 0.11 -35.37 31.25
N SER A 40 -0.94 -35.48 32.04
CA SER A 40 -1.57 -34.41 32.79
C SER A 40 -0.64 -33.91 33.90
N GLY A 41 -0.44 -32.59 33.93
CA GLY A 41 0.24 -31.90 35.02
C GLY A 41 -0.36 -30.50 35.17
N SER A 42 -1.31 -30.37 36.10
CA SER A 42 -1.84 -29.08 36.55
C SER A 42 -0.73 -28.30 37.27
N LEU A 43 -0.38 -27.10 36.79
CA LEU A 43 0.32 -26.09 37.59
C LEU A 43 0.10 -24.68 37.00
N SER A 44 -0.50 -23.83 37.85
CA SER A 44 -0.32 -22.37 38.00
C SER A 44 -0.48 -21.43 36.79
N ARG A 45 -1.42 -20.48 36.95
CA ARG A 45 -1.58 -19.20 36.23
C ARG A 45 -0.31 -18.73 35.50
N SER A 46 -0.21 -18.94 34.19
CA SER A 46 0.87 -18.41 33.36
C SER A 46 0.52 -17.02 32.81
N SER A 47 1.12 -15.99 33.40
CA SER A 47 1.71 -14.78 32.76
C SER A 47 1.31 -14.44 31.31
N SER A 48 0.03 -14.21 31.00
CA SER A 48 -0.44 -13.92 29.64
C SER A 48 -0.61 -12.42 29.32
N ASP A 49 -0.19 -11.53 30.22
CA ASP A 49 -0.40 -10.07 30.09
C ASP A 49 0.87 -9.26 29.75
N GLU A 50 2.05 -9.91 29.75
CA GLU A 50 3.30 -9.30 29.26
C GLU A 50 3.53 -9.70 27.80
N GLY A 51 2.85 -8.99 26.88
CA GLY A 51 3.19 -9.04 25.47
C GLY A 51 4.63 -8.59 25.20
N ASP A 52 5.11 -8.78 23.97
CA ASP A 52 6.47 -8.37 23.54
C ASP A 52 6.82 -6.96 24.06
N PRO A 53 7.90 -6.82 24.87
CA PRO A 53 8.25 -5.54 25.51
C PRO A 53 8.58 -4.45 24.50
N VAL A 54 9.10 -4.81 23.31
CA VAL A 54 9.35 -3.87 22.21
C VAL A 54 8.02 -3.37 21.66
N LEU A 55 7.11 -4.29 21.33
CA LEU A 55 5.78 -3.94 20.83
C LEU A 55 5.02 -3.07 21.84
N ARG A 56 5.10 -3.38 23.15
CA ARG A 56 4.45 -2.56 24.18
C ARG A 56 5.08 -1.17 24.30
N ARG A 57 6.39 -1.06 24.15
CA ARG A 57 7.10 0.24 24.09
C ARG A 57 6.64 1.06 22.89
N LEU A 58 6.50 0.45 21.72
CA LEU A 58 6.02 1.14 20.52
C LEU A 58 4.56 1.55 20.68
N PHE A 59 3.69 0.66 21.18
CA PHE A 59 2.27 0.95 21.35
C PHE A 59 2.01 2.08 22.36
N ARG A 60 2.89 2.26 23.36
CA ARG A 60 2.84 3.39 24.30
C ARG A 60 2.77 4.76 23.60
N ARG A 61 3.31 4.89 22.39
CA ARG A 61 3.23 6.12 21.58
C ARG A 61 1.82 6.44 21.07
N LEU A 62 0.96 5.44 20.96
CA LEU A 62 -0.44 5.60 20.53
C LEU A 62 -1.38 5.83 21.71
N GLU A 63 -0.97 5.51 22.94
CA GLU A 63 -1.87 5.45 24.10
C GLU A 63 -2.59 6.77 24.38
N GLY A 64 -1.94 7.91 24.11
CA GLY A 64 -2.52 9.24 24.27
C GLY A 64 -3.70 9.55 23.37
N GLU A 65 -3.88 8.78 22.29
CA GLU A 65 -4.97 8.97 21.33
C GLU A 65 -6.26 8.20 21.72
N PHE A 66 -6.21 7.42 22.81
CA PHE A 66 -7.35 6.69 23.34
C PHE A 66 -7.87 7.36 24.62
N SER A 67 -9.09 7.91 24.53
CA SER A 67 -9.75 8.59 25.67
C SER A 67 -10.04 7.68 26.87
N ARG A 68 -10.19 6.36 26.66
CA ARG A 68 -10.53 5.38 27.69
C ARG A 68 -9.60 4.18 27.65
N ALA A 69 -9.35 3.60 28.82
CA ALA A 69 -8.46 2.44 28.96
C ALA A 69 -8.97 1.18 28.22
N GLU A 70 -10.28 0.97 28.14
CA GLU A 70 -10.88 -0.21 27.48
C GLU A 70 -10.58 -0.27 25.96
N PRO A 71 -10.93 0.74 25.12
CA PRO A 71 -10.55 0.75 23.71
C PRO A 71 -9.04 0.65 23.48
N ARG A 72 -8.23 1.27 24.36
CA ARG A 72 -6.78 1.21 24.32
C ARG A 72 -6.25 -0.23 24.51
N ARG A 73 -6.78 -0.96 25.50
CA ARG A 73 -6.43 -2.37 25.73
C ARG A 73 -6.85 -3.24 24.54
N HIS A 74 -8.05 -3.04 24.00
CA HIS A 74 -8.50 -3.76 22.82
C HIS A 74 -7.67 -3.43 21.58
N ALA A 75 -7.24 -2.18 21.40
CA ALA A 75 -6.36 -1.81 20.29
C ALA A 75 -4.99 -2.48 20.40
N TYR A 76 -4.40 -2.53 21.61
CA TYR A 76 -3.15 -3.27 21.83
C TYR A 76 -3.32 -4.78 21.54
N ALA A 77 -4.34 -5.40 22.12
CA ALA A 77 -4.65 -6.81 21.86
C ALA A 77 -4.93 -7.09 20.38
N TYR A 78 -5.56 -6.14 19.68
CA TYR A 78 -5.80 -6.23 18.25
C TYR A 78 -4.51 -6.18 17.45
N VAL A 79 -3.60 -5.25 17.74
CA VAL A 79 -2.27 -5.21 17.10
C VAL A 79 -1.50 -6.51 17.36
N CYS A 80 -1.49 -7.02 18.60
CA CYS A 80 -0.88 -8.32 18.90
C CYS A 80 -1.49 -9.46 18.07
N SER A 81 -2.82 -9.44 17.87
CA SER A 81 -3.48 -10.44 17.03
C SER A 81 -3.08 -10.35 15.57
N LEU A 82 -2.94 -9.14 15.02
CA LEU A 82 -2.53 -8.91 13.62
C LEU A 82 -1.14 -9.48 13.35
N LEU A 83 -0.24 -9.41 14.34
CA LEU A 83 1.14 -9.90 14.29
C LEU A 83 1.29 -11.40 14.60
N SER A 84 0.21 -12.11 14.92
CA SER A 84 0.25 -13.52 15.28
C SER A 84 -0.20 -14.42 14.12
N GLU A 85 0.46 -15.57 13.94
CA GLU A 85 -0.03 -16.65 13.06
C GLU A 85 -0.46 -17.90 13.86
N PRO A 86 -1.69 -18.43 13.63
CA PRO A 86 -2.81 -17.73 12.99
C PRO A 86 -3.25 -16.53 13.85
N MET A 87 -3.95 -15.58 13.24
CA MET A 87 -4.49 -14.41 13.95
C MET A 87 -5.30 -14.88 15.16
N ARG A 88 -4.77 -14.70 16.37
CA ARG A 88 -5.42 -15.17 17.59
C ARG A 88 -6.60 -14.26 17.91
N GLY A 89 -7.66 -14.81 18.50
CA GLY A 89 -8.76 -13.97 19.01
C GLY A 89 -8.23 -12.90 19.96
N THR A 90 -8.75 -11.67 19.87
CA THR A 90 -8.35 -10.59 20.78
C THR A 90 -8.81 -10.92 22.20
N SER A 91 -7.90 -10.85 23.18
CA SER A 91 -8.25 -10.90 24.60
C SER A 91 -9.28 -9.81 24.91
N GLY A 92 -10.53 -10.20 25.17
CA GLY A 92 -11.67 -9.28 25.29
C GLY A 92 -12.89 -9.60 24.41
N GLY A 93 -12.83 -10.65 23.59
CA GLY A 93 -13.97 -11.13 22.81
C GLY A 93 -14.24 -10.33 21.52
N GLU A 94 -15.04 -10.92 20.63
CA GLU A 94 -15.39 -10.32 19.33
C GLU A 94 -16.11 -8.97 19.48
N ASP A 95 -16.93 -8.81 20.53
CA ASP A 95 -17.69 -7.59 20.80
C ASP A 95 -16.80 -6.40 21.17
N GLY A 96 -15.79 -6.60 22.02
CA GLY A 96 -14.86 -5.53 22.41
C GLY A 96 -14.03 -5.03 21.23
N ARG A 97 -13.53 -5.96 20.39
CA ARG A 97 -12.86 -5.64 19.13
C ARG A 97 -13.77 -4.87 18.18
N ASN A 98 -14.99 -5.36 17.95
CA ASN A 98 -15.94 -4.73 17.03
C ASN A 98 -16.31 -3.33 17.50
N ARG A 99 -16.53 -3.11 18.80
CA ARG A 99 -16.75 -1.78 19.38
C ARG A 99 -15.53 -0.88 19.21
N MET A 100 -14.32 -1.36 19.47
CA MET A 100 -13.08 -0.61 19.28
C MET A 100 -12.94 -0.10 17.84
N LEU A 101 -13.20 -0.97 16.85
CA LEU A 101 -13.11 -0.61 15.44
C LEU A 101 -14.29 0.24 14.94
N THR A 102 -15.44 0.31 15.63
CA THR A 102 -16.63 0.98 15.07
C THR A 102 -17.13 2.15 15.89
N THR A 103 -17.44 1.95 17.17
CA THR A 103 -18.21 2.90 17.99
C THR A 103 -17.41 3.56 19.11
N ALA A 104 -16.30 2.95 19.53
CA ALA A 104 -15.44 3.52 20.57
C ALA A 104 -14.90 4.90 20.17
N ARG A 105 -14.65 5.78 21.14
CA ARG A 105 -14.11 7.13 20.91
C ARG A 105 -12.58 7.14 20.94
N TRP A 106 -11.99 7.15 19.76
CA TRP A 106 -10.58 7.47 19.50
C TRP A 106 -10.45 8.00 18.08
N ASP A 107 -9.39 8.76 17.84
CA ASP A 107 -9.16 9.48 16.58
C ASP A 107 -8.18 8.69 15.70
N GLU A 108 -8.73 8.02 14.68
CA GLU A 108 -7.95 7.24 13.71
C GLU A 108 -6.91 8.07 12.95
N ASN A 109 -7.15 9.36 12.75
CA ASN A 109 -6.24 10.26 12.03
C ASN A 109 -5.07 10.69 12.92
N ARG A 110 -5.32 10.97 14.20
CA ARG A 110 -4.23 11.19 15.16
C ARG A 110 -3.37 9.95 15.36
N VAL A 111 -3.97 8.75 15.39
CA VAL A 111 -3.19 7.51 15.41
C VAL A 111 -2.36 7.36 14.12
N ARG A 112 -2.90 7.69 12.94
CA ARG A 112 -2.14 7.74 11.69
C ARG A 112 -0.96 8.72 11.77
N ASP A 113 -1.16 9.89 12.39
CA ASP A 113 -0.08 10.85 12.62
C ASP A 113 1.01 10.25 13.51
N ARG A 114 0.66 9.55 14.59
CA ARG A 114 1.64 8.84 15.43
C ARG A 114 2.37 7.71 14.70
N VAL A 115 1.69 7.01 13.79
CA VAL A 115 2.31 5.97 12.94
C VAL A 115 3.32 6.61 11.99
N ARG A 116 2.95 7.71 11.32
CA ARG A 116 3.87 8.48 10.47
C ARG A 116 5.09 8.91 11.26
N ASP A 117 4.89 9.53 12.43
CA ASP A 117 5.99 10.06 13.24
C ASP A 117 6.95 8.92 13.68
N LEU A 118 6.41 7.75 14.03
CA LEU A 118 7.22 6.55 14.31
C LEU A 118 8.03 6.11 13.09
N VAL A 119 7.41 6.00 11.91
CA VAL A 119 8.10 5.58 10.69
C VAL A 119 9.21 6.58 10.32
N VAL A 120 8.91 7.87 10.35
CA VAL A 120 9.87 8.94 9.99
C VAL A 120 11.02 9.01 10.98
N GLU A 121 10.79 8.77 12.28
CA GLU A 121 11.88 8.71 13.27
C GLU A 121 12.90 7.60 12.96
N TYR A 122 12.43 6.44 12.48
CA TYR A 122 13.28 5.26 12.25
C TYR A 122 13.83 5.16 10.83
N MET A 123 13.12 5.70 9.84
CA MET A 123 13.43 5.54 8.41
C MET A 123 13.71 6.86 7.69
N GLY A 124 13.49 7.99 8.36
CA GLY A 124 13.67 9.32 7.76
C GLY A 124 15.11 9.61 7.38
N GLY A 125 15.28 10.45 6.37
CA GLY A 125 16.59 10.90 5.92
C GLY A 125 16.49 11.70 4.62
N PRO A 126 17.60 12.34 4.20
CA PRO A 126 17.62 13.19 3.01
C PRO A 126 17.33 12.43 1.70
N GLU A 127 17.58 11.13 1.67
CA GLU A 127 17.37 10.25 0.51
C GLU A 127 16.00 9.55 0.52
N ALA A 128 15.16 9.84 1.52
CA ALA A 128 13.85 9.23 1.66
C ALA A 128 12.91 9.63 0.52
N VAL A 129 12.05 8.72 0.09
CA VAL A 129 11.10 8.92 -1.01
C VAL A 129 9.70 8.66 -0.52
N LEU A 130 8.77 9.54 -0.92
CA LEU A 130 7.35 9.33 -0.73
C LEU A 130 6.75 8.68 -1.97
N VAL A 131 6.04 7.57 -1.80
CA VAL A 131 5.41 6.83 -2.90
C VAL A 131 3.90 6.87 -2.75
N ILE A 132 3.21 7.40 -3.75
CA ILE A 132 1.75 7.35 -3.87
C ILE A 132 1.40 6.05 -4.59
N THR A 133 0.53 5.26 -3.97
CA THR A 133 0.09 3.99 -4.53
C THR A 133 -1.35 3.69 -4.12
N GLU A 134 -1.97 2.71 -4.78
CA GLU A 134 -3.30 2.23 -4.47
C GLU A 134 -3.32 0.71 -4.41
N GLU A 135 -4.20 0.16 -3.58
CA GLU A 135 -4.37 -1.27 -3.41
C GLU A 135 -5.85 -1.64 -3.32
N GLY A 136 -6.19 -2.76 -3.95
CA GLY A 136 -7.53 -3.32 -3.98
C GLY A 136 -7.73 -4.39 -2.92
N PHE A 137 -8.86 -4.31 -2.22
CA PHE A 137 -9.29 -5.28 -1.20
C PHE A 137 -10.60 -5.94 -1.65
N GLN A 138 -10.52 -7.17 -2.14
CA GLN A 138 -11.68 -7.93 -2.61
C GLN A 138 -12.73 -8.10 -1.51
N LYS A 139 -14.01 -8.04 -1.90
CA LYS A 139 -15.17 -8.22 -1.03
C LYS A 139 -16.21 -9.11 -1.70
N LYS A 140 -16.87 -9.94 -0.89
CA LYS A 140 -17.94 -10.84 -1.37
C LYS A 140 -19.32 -10.18 -1.47
N GLY A 141 -19.51 -8.99 -0.89
CA GLY A 141 -20.80 -8.29 -0.87
C GLY A 141 -20.66 -6.80 -1.11
N ASP A 142 -21.78 -6.09 -1.03
CA ASP A 142 -21.96 -4.67 -1.41
C ASP A 142 -22.05 -3.70 -0.22
N GLN A 143 -22.02 -4.25 1.00
CA GLN A 143 -22.32 -3.54 2.25
C GLN A 143 -21.15 -2.75 2.84
N SER A 144 -19.92 -2.98 2.38
CA SER A 144 -18.72 -2.37 2.96
C SER A 144 -18.44 -1.02 2.29
N ALA A 145 -18.18 0.04 3.07
CA ALA A 145 -17.89 1.38 2.57
C ALA A 145 -16.94 1.38 1.36
N GLY A 146 -17.30 2.06 0.26
CA GLY A 146 -16.44 2.16 -0.93
C GLY A 146 -16.30 0.90 -1.78
N VAL A 147 -16.99 -0.21 -1.46
CA VAL A 147 -16.96 -1.41 -2.32
C VAL A 147 -17.72 -1.17 -3.62
N ALA A 148 -17.14 -1.55 -4.75
CA ALA A 148 -17.81 -1.61 -6.05
C ALA A 148 -17.00 -2.49 -7.02
N TRP A 149 -17.58 -2.81 -8.18
CA TRP A 149 -16.86 -3.38 -9.31
C TRP A 149 -15.90 -2.34 -9.89
N GLN A 150 -14.61 -2.51 -9.64
CA GLN A 150 -13.54 -1.56 -9.98
C GLN A 150 -12.29 -2.33 -10.41
N HIS A 151 -11.39 -1.67 -11.15
CA HIS A 151 -10.10 -2.27 -11.46
C HIS A 151 -9.29 -2.47 -10.19
N CYS A 152 -9.05 -3.73 -9.83
CA CYS A 152 -8.32 -4.14 -8.63
C CYS A 152 -6.87 -4.41 -9.01
N PHE A 153 -5.94 -3.62 -8.49
CA PHE A 153 -4.51 -3.72 -8.85
C PHE A 153 -3.90 -5.07 -8.48
N SER A 154 -4.20 -5.62 -7.31
CA SER A 154 -3.69 -6.91 -6.88
C SER A 154 -4.17 -8.09 -7.74
N THR A 155 -5.33 -8.00 -8.39
CA THR A 155 -5.84 -9.08 -9.25
C THR A 155 -5.64 -8.80 -10.74
N GLY A 156 -5.31 -7.55 -11.12
CA GLY A 156 -5.16 -7.10 -12.50
C GLY A 156 -6.46 -7.15 -13.31
N ARG A 157 -7.62 -7.16 -12.65
CA ARG A 157 -8.94 -7.31 -13.28
C ARG A 157 -9.98 -6.43 -12.60
N VAL A 158 -11.11 -6.25 -13.26
CA VAL A 158 -12.29 -5.66 -12.61
C VAL A 158 -12.85 -6.66 -11.60
N ASP A 159 -12.95 -6.25 -10.35
CA ASP A 159 -13.40 -7.09 -9.24
C ASP A 159 -14.26 -6.27 -8.27
N ASN A 160 -15.10 -6.95 -7.48
CA ASN A 160 -15.85 -6.29 -6.42
C ASN A 160 -14.90 -6.04 -5.23
N CYS A 161 -14.41 -4.80 -5.12
CA CYS A 161 -13.35 -4.45 -4.18
C CYS A 161 -13.51 -3.04 -3.62
N GLN A 162 -12.85 -2.80 -2.49
CA GLN A 162 -12.54 -1.46 -1.98
C GLN A 162 -11.16 -1.05 -2.53
N ILE A 163 -10.98 0.21 -2.91
CA ILE A 163 -9.67 0.75 -3.32
C ILE A 163 -9.15 1.69 -2.23
N GLY A 164 -8.06 1.31 -1.58
CA GLY A 164 -7.34 2.18 -0.65
C GLY A 164 -6.18 2.86 -1.35
N LEU A 165 -6.06 4.18 -1.20
CA LEU A 165 -4.87 4.92 -1.55
C LEU A 165 -3.95 4.98 -0.33
N PHE A 166 -2.65 4.88 -0.55
CA PHE A 166 -1.63 4.88 0.50
C PHE A 166 -0.48 5.81 0.12
N LEU A 167 0.08 6.45 1.14
CA LEU A 167 1.36 7.15 1.04
C LEU A 167 2.40 6.32 1.79
N LEU A 168 3.38 5.82 1.05
CA LEU A 168 4.49 5.04 1.59
C LEU A 168 5.71 5.92 1.78
N HIS A 169 6.46 5.66 2.85
CA HIS A 169 7.79 6.21 3.09
C HIS A 169 8.82 5.12 2.79
N VAL A 170 9.77 5.42 1.91
CA VAL A 170 10.86 4.54 1.51
C VAL A 170 12.19 5.17 1.92
N ASP A 171 13.01 4.45 2.68
CA ASP A 171 14.34 4.94 3.08
C ASP A 171 15.41 4.72 1.98
N SER A 172 16.65 5.12 2.25
CA SER A 172 17.77 4.92 1.33
C SER A 172 18.15 3.45 1.10
N MET A 173 17.72 2.54 1.98
CA MET A 173 17.98 1.11 1.91
C MET A 173 16.85 0.33 1.22
N GLY A 174 15.78 1.01 0.82
CA GLY A 174 14.59 0.41 0.22
C GLY A 174 13.64 -0.24 1.24
N THR A 175 13.81 0.03 2.54
CA THR A 175 12.81 -0.30 3.56
C THR A 175 11.59 0.57 3.32
N VAL A 176 10.38 -0.02 3.39
CA VAL A 176 9.13 0.67 3.05
C VAL A 176 8.08 0.50 4.14
N SER A 177 7.37 1.57 4.49
CA SER A 177 6.20 1.53 5.38
C SER A 177 5.18 2.59 4.99
N ALA A 178 3.89 2.30 5.14
CA ALA A 178 2.86 3.33 4.97
C ALA A 178 2.88 4.34 6.12
N ILE A 179 2.68 5.60 5.76
CA ILE A 179 2.54 6.73 6.69
C ILE A 179 1.16 7.41 6.58
N ASP A 180 0.44 7.17 5.49
CA ASP A 180 -0.94 7.65 5.32
C ASP A 180 -1.79 6.71 4.47
N ARG A 181 -3.10 6.91 4.54
CA ARG A 181 -4.15 6.08 3.95
C ARG A 181 -5.44 6.86 3.75
N GLU A 182 -6.08 6.64 2.61
CA GLU A 182 -7.40 7.16 2.24
C GLU A 182 -8.22 6.08 1.52
N LEU A 183 -9.53 6.08 1.73
CA LEU A 183 -10.45 5.17 1.05
C LEU A 183 -11.13 5.90 -0.10
N LEU A 184 -10.97 5.37 -1.31
CA LEU A 184 -11.72 5.86 -2.46
C LEU A 184 -13.19 5.44 -2.34
N ILE A 185 -14.09 6.41 -2.49
CA ILE A 185 -15.52 6.16 -2.63
C ILE A 185 -15.92 6.31 -4.10
N PRO A 186 -16.39 5.24 -4.77
CA PRO A 186 -16.79 5.32 -6.16
C PRO A 186 -18.12 6.08 -6.32
N PRO A 187 -18.36 6.71 -7.49
CA PRO A 187 -19.56 7.52 -7.74
C PRO A 187 -20.89 6.81 -7.45
N SER A 188 -20.95 5.48 -7.64
CA SER A 188 -22.14 4.66 -7.35
C SER A 188 -22.61 4.73 -5.88
N TRP A 189 -21.78 5.22 -4.96
CA TRP A 189 -22.18 5.45 -3.56
C TRP A 189 -22.95 6.76 -3.37
N SER A 190 -22.72 7.78 -4.20
CA SER A 190 -23.52 9.01 -4.17
C SER A 190 -24.95 8.82 -4.67
N GLU A 191 -25.17 7.78 -5.47
CA GLU A 191 -26.48 7.43 -6.03
C GLU A 191 -27.36 6.63 -5.04
N ASP A 192 -26.76 5.99 -4.02
CA ASP A 192 -27.45 5.19 -3.00
C ASP A 192 -27.19 5.76 -1.60
N SER A 193 -27.97 6.77 -1.24
CA SER A 193 -27.86 7.47 0.05
C SER A 193 -28.14 6.57 1.25
N VAL A 194 -29.01 5.55 1.11
CA VAL A 194 -29.33 4.59 2.17
C VAL A 194 -28.12 3.71 2.47
N ARG A 195 -27.46 3.19 1.43
CA ARG A 195 -26.23 2.40 1.55
C ARG A 195 -25.09 3.22 2.14
N SER A 196 -24.89 4.45 1.66
CA SER A 196 -23.88 5.38 2.17
C SER A 196 -24.11 5.70 3.66
N ALA A 197 -25.34 6.03 4.05
CA ALA A 197 -25.70 6.28 5.44
C ALA A 197 -25.50 5.04 6.33
N ARG A 198 -25.89 3.85 5.87
CA ARG A 198 -25.71 2.59 6.64
C ARG A 198 -24.24 2.25 6.88
N ALA A 199 -23.37 2.51 5.91
CA ALA A 199 -21.92 2.35 6.05
C ALA A 199 -21.26 3.53 6.79
N GLY A 200 -21.98 4.63 7.02
CA GLY A 200 -21.49 5.84 7.67
C GLY A 200 -20.46 6.59 6.84
N VAL A 201 -20.58 6.55 5.51
CA VAL A 201 -19.71 7.30 4.60
C VAL A 201 -20.11 8.79 4.65
N PRO A 202 -19.19 9.71 4.99
CA PRO A 202 -19.46 11.15 4.95
C PRO A 202 -19.84 11.62 3.55
N TRP A 203 -20.64 12.68 3.46
CA TRP A 203 -21.02 13.28 2.17
C TRP A 203 -19.78 13.78 1.42
N GLU A 204 -18.89 14.48 2.12
CA GLU A 204 -17.69 15.08 1.57
C GLU A 204 -16.74 14.02 0.98
N ALA A 205 -16.68 12.83 1.60
CA ALA A 205 -15.87 11.72 1.12
C ALA A 205 -16.35 11.17 -0.23
N GLN A 206 -17.63 11.32 -0.56
CA GLN A 206 -18.22 10.84 -1.83
C GLN A 206 -17.88 11.76 -3.01
N LEU A 207 -17.45 13.00 -2.73
CA LEU A 207 -17.09 13.99 -3.74
C LEU A 207 -15.61 13.95 -4.12
N ARG A 208 -14.78 13.30 -3.30
CA ARG A 208 -13.33 13.33 -3.42
C ARG A 208 -12.84 12.44 -4.56
N THR A 209 -12.09 13.03 -5.47
CA THR A 209 -11.37 12.33 -6.55
C THR A 209 -10.10 11.65 -6.05
N ARG A 210 -9.55 10.72 -6.84
CA ARG A 210 -8.24 10.08 -6.54
C ARG A 210 -7.14 11.12 -6.36
N ASP A 211 -7.09 12.10 -7.26
CA ASP A 211 -6.14 13.22 -7.26
C ASP A 211 -6.18 14.00 -5.94
N GLU A 212 -7.38 14.37 -5.47
CA GLU A 212 -7.55 15.10 -4.23
C GLU A 212 -7.21 14.25 -2.99
N LEU A 213 -7.46 12.94 -3.03
CA LEU A 213 -7.07 12.03 -1.94
C LEU A 213 -5.54 11.88 -1.90
N ALA A 214 -4.90 11.67 -3.05
CA ALA A 214 -3.45 11.59 -3.18
C ALA A 214 -2.77 12.88 -2.72
N LEU A 215 -3.23 14.04 -3.21
CA LEU A 215 -2.71 15.34 -2.79
C LEU A 215 -2.86 15.53 -1.28
N ALA A 216 -4.03 15.24 -0.70
CA ALA A 216 -4.24 15.43 0.73
C ALA A 216 -3.30 14.58 1.60
N MET A 217 -2.97 13.36 1.20
CA MET A 217 -1.96 12.56 1.91
C MET A 217 -0.58 13.21 1.84
N VAL A 218 -0.17 13.68 0.66
CA VAL A 218 1.13 14.31 0.43
C VAL A 218 1.23 15.63 1.20
N GLU A 219 0.21 16.50 1.13
CA GLU A 219 0.20 17.76 1.86
C GLU A 219 0.30 17.56 3.37
N ARG A 220 -0.44 16.59 3.94
CA ARG A 220 -0.32 16.27 5.37
C ARG A 220 1.09 15.86 5.77
N ALA A 221 1.82 15.15 4.93
CA ALA A 221 3.21 14.78 5.19
C ALA A 221 4.15 16.00 5.07
N LEU A 222 3.98 16.82 4.03
CA LEU A 222 4.82 17.99 3.78
C LEU A 222 4.56 19.14 4.79
N ASP A 223 3.33 19.32 5.25
CA ASP A 223 2.95 20.37 6.22
C ASP A 223 3.62 20.16 7.59
N VAL A 224 3.86 18.91 7.97
CA VAL A 224 4.64 18.55 9.17
C VAL A 224 6.13 18.33 8.86
N ARG A 225 6.57 18.70 7.64
CA ARG A 225 7.96 18.66 7.19
C ARG A 225 8.60 17.27 7.18
N VAL A 226 7.84 16.23 6.81
CA VAL A 226 8.46 14.94 6.45
C VAL A 226 9.45 15.19 5.32
N GLN A 227 10.72 14.84 5.55
CA GLN A 227 11.77 15.00 4.57
C GLN A 227 11.57 14.02 3.42
N THR A 228 11.72 14.50 2.19
CA THR A 228 11.71 13.65 1.02
C THR A 228 12.53 14.24 -0.13
N LYS A 229 13.28 13.39 -0.81
CA LYS A 229 14.00 13.72 -2.04
C LYS A 229 13.06 13.73 -3.24
N TRP A 230 12.09 12.82 -3.26
CA TRP A 230 11.19 12.60 -4.38
C TRP A 230 9.79 12.24 -3.91
N VAL A 231 8.77 12.76 -4.60
CA VAL A 231 7.45 12.15 -4.64
C VAL A 231 7.31 11.31 -5.90
N VAL A 232 6.98 10.03 -5.76
CA VAL A 232 6.92 9.07 -6.86
C VAL A 232 5.54 8.44 -6.92
N ALA A 233 5.03 8.21 -8.13
CA ALA A 233 3.79 7.46 -8.32
C ALA A 233 3.80 6.69 -9.63
N ASP A 234 3.36 5.43 -9.58
CA ASP A 234 3.31 4.55 -10.75
C ASP A 234 1.89 4.43 -11.36
N SER A 235 0.87 4.95 -10.67
CA SER A 235 -0.48 5.07 -11.22
C SER A 235 -0.57 6.24 -12.19
N PHE A 236 -1.04 5.98 -13.42
CA PHE A 236 -1.08 6.98 -14.51
C PHE A 236 -1.85 8.26 -14.18
N TYR A 237 -2.85 8.20 -13.30
CA TYR A 237 -3.63 9.40 -12.95
C TYR A 237 -2.78 10.46 -12.24
N CYS A 238 -1.69 10.07 -11.57
CA CYS A 238 -0.87 10.99 -10.78
C CYS A 238 -0.13 12.01 -11.65
N GLY A 239 0.43 11.60 -12.79
CA GLY A 239 1.12 12.49 -13.73
C GLY A 239 0.17 13.35 -14.54
N ASP A 240 -1.05 12.86 -14.79
CA ASP A 240 -2.11 13.59 -15.48
C ASP A 240 -2.78 14.65 -14.57
N SER A 241 -2.65 14.48 -13.25
CA SER A 241 -3.17 15.41 -12.24
C SER A 241 -2.43 16.74 -12.24
N ALA A 242 -3.05 17.80 -12.76
CA ALA A 242 -2.54 19.17 -12.60
C ALA A 242 -2.49 19.59 -11.13
N LEU A 243 -3.52 19.22 -10.36
CA LEU A 243 -3.65 19.51 -8.93
C LEU A 243 -2.42 19.02 -8.14
N LEU A 244 -2.02 17.76 -8.35
CA LEU A 244 -0.87 17.19 -7.66
C LEU A 244 0.45 17.83 -8.10
N ARG A 245 0.66 17.99 -9.41
CA ARG A 245 1.89 18.58 -9.97
C ARG A 245 2.09 20.01 -9.50
N GLU A 246 1.09 20.87 -9.66
CA GLU A 246 1.16 22.28 -9.28
C GLU A 246 1.40 22.46 -7.76
N ALA A 247 0.85 21.59 -6.92
CA ALA A 247 1.11 21.63 -5.49
C ALA A 247 2.57 21.28 -5.14
N LEU A 248 3.15 20.29 -5.82
CA LEU A 248 4.55 19.89 -5.64
C LEU A 248 5.52 20.93 -6.20
N GLU A 249 5.23 21.48 -7.39
CA GLU A 249 6.01 22.54 -8.05
C GLU A 249 6.07 23.80 -7.17
N ARG A 250 4.92 24.26 -6.63
CA ARG A 250 4.86 25.41 -5.71
C ARG A 250 5.70 25.21 -4.45
N ARG A 251 5.77 23.98 -3.94
CA ARG A 251 6.58 23.61 -2.77
C ARG A 251 8.03 23.27 -3.14
N ARG A 252 8.38 23.32 -4.43
CA ARG A 252 9.69 22.92 -4.99
C ARG A 252 10.10 21.50 -4.58
N ILE A 253 9.14 20.59 -4.53
CA ILE A 253 9.38 19.17 -4.23
C ILE A 253 9.57 18.41 -5.54
N PRO A 254 10.73 17.76 -5.74
CA PRO A 254 10.97 16.97 -6.94
C PRO A 254 10.01 15.79 -7.03
N TYR A 255 9.59 15.44 -8.24
CA TYR A 255 8.68 14.31 -8.46
C TYR A 255 8.95 13.53 -9.73
N VAL A 256 8.49 12.28 -9.72
CA VAL A 256 8.40 11.38 -10.88
C VAL A 256 7.03 10.71 -10.86
N LEU A 257 6.12 11.17 -11.72
CA LEU A 257 4.71 10.73 -11.72
C LEU A 257 4.33 10.11 -13.05
N ALA A 258 3.86 8.86 -13.03
CA ALA A 258 3.38 8.17 -14.21
C ALA A 258 2.16 8.89 -14.82
N SER A 259 2.13 9.00 -16.14
CA SER A 259 1.13 9.68 -16.96
C SER A 259 0.68 8.77 -18.10
N SER A 260 -0.58 8.86 -18.50
CA SER A 260 -1.11 8.08 -19.63
C SER A 260 -0.59 8.59 -20.99
N GLU A 261 -0.10 9.83 -21.05
CA GLU A 261 0.47 10.44 -22.25
C GLU A 261 1.73 9.69 -22.69
N ARG A 262 1.82 9.29 -23.97
CA ARG A 262 3.01 8.57 -24.48
C ARG A 262 4.23 9.49 -24.52
N GLY A 263 5.38 8.93 -24.16
CA GLY A 263 6.70 9.54 -24.35
C GLY A 263 7.66 8.52 -24.94
N GLU A 264 8.53 8.95 -25.84
CA GLU A 264 9.47 8.06 -26.55
C GLU A 264 10.89 8.14 -26.01
N ALA A 265 11.39 9.34 -25.68
CA ALA A 265 12.72 9.58 -25.15
C ALA A 265 12.66 10.53 -23.94
N ALA A 266 13.74 10.56 -23.14
CA ALA A 266 13.91 11.54 -22.08
C ALA A 266 14.12 12.92 -22.68
N THR A 267 13.08 13.74 -22.63
CA THR A 267 13.08 15.10 -23.17
C THR A 267 12.84 16.07 -22.02
N GLN A 268 13.80 16.98 -21.82
CA GLN A 268 13.56 18.16 -21.00
C GLN A 268 12.57 19.06 -21.75
N THR A 269 11.41 19.33 -21.16
CA THR A 269 10.35 20.10 -21.81
C THR A 269 10.48 21.59 -21.56
N SER A 270 11.03 21.99 -20.42
CA SER A 270 11.22 23.39 -20.03
C SER A 270 12.14 23.51 -18.82
N GLU A 271 12.62 24.72 -18.57
CA GLU A 271 13.42 25.09 -17.40
C GLU A 271 12.99 26.47 -16.88
N GLN A 272 12.83 26.59 -15.56
CA GLN A 272 12.50 27.83 -14.90
C GLN A 272 12.96 27.82 -13.44
N GLU A 273 13.53 28.94 -12.97
CA GLU A 273 13.91 29.15 -11.56
C GLU A 273 14.79 28.05 -10.94
N GLY A 274 15.69 27.45 -11.74
CA GLY A 274 16.59 26.39 -11.29
C GLY A 274 15.96 25.00 -11.21
N PHE A 275 14.73 24.84 -11.72
CA PHE A 275 14.07 23.56 -11.92
C PHE A 275 13.78 23.28 -13.40
N ALA A 276 13.76 22.01 -13.76
CA ALA A 276 13.49 21.49 -15.08
C ALA A 276 12.32 20.51 -15.04
N TRP A 277 11.50 20.56 -16.08
CA TRP A 277 10.48 19.56 -16.34
C TRP A 277 11.01 18.55 -17.34
N TRP A 278 10.78 17.29 -17.04
CA TRP A 278 11.20 16.18 -17.88
C TRP A 278 10.01 15.30 -18.22
N ARG A 279 10.11 14.68 -19.38
CA ARG A 279 9.26 13.57 -19.76
C ARG A 279 10.11 12.44 -20.29
N PHE A 280 9.92 11.23 -19.81
CA PHE A 280 10.56 10.04 -20.40
C PHE A 280 9.58 8.90 -20.54
N GLY A 281 9.79 8.07 -21.56
CA GLY A 281 8.93 6.91 -21.84
C GLY A 281 8.93 5.91 -20.69
N ARG A 282 7.78 5.29 -20.48
CA ARG A 282 7.61 4.21 -19.51
C ARG A 282 7.44 2.88 -20.23
N TRP A 283 8.13 1.85 -19.75
CA TRP A 283 7.97 0.49 -20.26
C TRP A 283 6.53 -0.01 -20.00
N GLY A 284 5.89 -0.57 -21.02
CA GLY A 284 4.47 -0.95 -20.96
C GLY A 284 3.48 0.17 -21.34
N GLY A 285 3.95 1.36 -21.70
CA GLY A 285 3.14 2.46 -22.23
C GLY A 285 3.04 3.66 -21.30
N GLY A 286 2.66 4.81 -21.87
CA GLY A 286 2.63 6.10 -21.18
C GLY A 286 4.02 6.73 -21.04
N SER A 287 4.16 7.62 -20.07
CA SER A 287 5.41 8.30 -19.73
C SER A 287 5.48 8.65 -18.25
N TYR A 288 6.64 9.06 -17.77
CA TYR A 288 6.77 9.77 -16.51
C TYR A 288 6.85 11.27 -16.78
N ARG A 289 6.03 12.05 -16.08
CA ARG A 289 6.17 13.50 -15.95
C ARG A 289 6.99 13.78 -14.71
N CYS A 290 8.05 14.56 -14.85
CA CYS A 290 8.97 14.82 -13.76
C CYS A 290 9.26 16.30 -13.62
N PHE A 291 9.63 16.69 -12.41
CA PHE A 291 10.06 18.02 -12.03
C PHE A 291 11.20 17.87 -11.05
N ALA A 292 12.34 18.52 -11.33
CA ALA A 292 13.56 18.34 -10.55
C ALA A 292 14.51 19.53 -10.72
N PRO A 293 15.50 19.74 -9.83
CA PRO A 293 16.56 20.73 -10.05
C PRO A 293 17.27 20.52 -11.40
N VAL A 294 17.70 21.60 -12.05
CA VAL A 294 18.24 21.58 -13.43
C VAL A 294 19.51 20.74 -13.61
N HIS A 295 20.23 20.46 -12.51
CA HIS A 295 21.44 19.66 -12.48
C HIS A 295 21.17 18.16 -12.19
N THR A 296 19.89 17.77 -12.09
CA THR A 296 19.52 16.36 -11.87
C THR A 296 19.85 15.55 -13.12
N ASN A 297 20.68 14.51 -12.96
CA ASN A 297 20.96 13.56 -14.03
C ASN A 297 19.70 12.71 -14.33
N PRO A 298 19.33 12.47 -15.61
CA PRO A 298 18.27 11.53 -15.98
C PRO A 298 18.34 10.14 -15.30
N GLU A 299 19.52 9.63 -14.98
CA GLU A 299 19.68 8.38 -14.22
C GLU A 299 19.09 8.46 -12.80
N GLU A 300 19.15 9.63 -12.16
CA GLU A 300 18.52 9.84 -10.85
C GLU A 300 16.99 9.83 -10.95
N LEU A 301 16.43 10.38 -12.04
CA LEU A 301 15.00 10.31 -12.31
C LEU A 301 14.53 8.87 -12.57
N ALA A 302 15.32 8.10 -13.32
CA ALA A 302 15.06 6.68 -13.55
C ALA A 302 15.11 5.89 -12.23
N SER A 303 16.14 6.10 -11.40
CA SER A 303 16.25 5.48 -10.08
C SER A 303 15.09 5.86 -9.15
N ALA A 304 14.62 7.12 -9.21
CA ALA A 304 13.43 7.53 -8.49
C ALA A 304 12.17 6.81 -8.99
N ALA A 305 11.99 6.66 -10.31
CA ALA A 305 10.87 5.91 -10.89
C ALA A 305 10.84 4.45 -10.40
N GLU A 306 11.99 3.78 -10.33
CA GLU A 306 12.12 2.40 -9.85
C GLU A 306 11.66 2.23 -8.40
N LYS A 307 11.83 3.27 -7.57
CA LYS A 307 11.28 3.28 -6.19
C LYS A 307 9.75 3.28 -6.16
N GLY A 308 9.03 3.46 -7.27
CA GLY A 308 7.60 3.20 -7.35
C GLY A 308 7.23 1.71 -7.20
N ALA A 309 8.13 0.82 -7.67
CA ALA A 309 7.90 -0.62 -7.71
C ALA A 309 7.95 -1.31 -6.33
N VAL A 310 8.48 -0.65 -5.29
CA VAL A 310 8.50 -1.22 -3.92
C VAL A 310 7.12 -1.27 -3.25
N SER A 311 6.10 -0.62 -3.81
CA SER A 311 4.71 -0.69 -3.30
C SER A 311 4.18 -2.14 -3.24
N ALA A 312 4.44 -2.96 -4.26
CA ALA A 312 4.04 -4.37 -4.27
C ALA A 312 4.64 -5.17 -3.10
N ARG A 313 5.91 -4.87 -2.76
CA ARG A 313 6.62 -5.49 -1.63
C ARG A 313 6.00 -5.12 -0.30
N TYR A 314 5.64 -3.84 -0.13
CA TYR A 314 4.93 -3.37 1.06
C TYR A 314 3.62 -4.13 1.25
N PHE A 315 2.76 -4.20 0.23
CA PHE A 315 1.45 -4.83 0.38
C PHE A 315 1.54 -6.35 0.58
N ALA A 316 2.54 -7.02 0.00
CA ALA A 316 2.79 -8.44 0.28
C ALA A 316 3.07 -8.68 1.77
N SER A 317 3.99 -7.92 2.37
CA SER A 317 4.30 -8.06 3.81
C SER A 317 3.15 -7.55 4.69
N ALA A 318 2.51 -6.42 4.36
CA ALA A 318 1.41 -5.89 5.14
C ALA A 318 0.20 -6.84 5.23
N ARG A 319 -0.10 -7.59 4.16
CA ARG A 319 -1.15 -8.64 4.18
C ARG A 319 -0.73 -9.85 5.02
N ASN A 320 0.47 -10.37 4.75
CA ASN A 320 0.94 -11.61 5.37
C ASN A 320 1.25 -11.44 6.85
N ASP A 321 1.95 -10.37 7.20
CA ASP A 321 2.58 -10.21 8.51
C ASP A 321 1.83 -9.21 9.42
N ALA A 322 1.03 -8.31 8.84
CA ALA A 322 0.31 -7.26 9.57
C ALA A 322 -1.21 -7.27 9.34
N GLY A 323 -1.73 -8.32 8.70
CA GLY A 323 -3.15 -8.60 8.54
C GLY A 323 -3.96 -7.51 7.84
N MET A 324 -3.36 -6.76 6.91
CA MET A 324 -3.99 -5.62 6.23
C MET A 324 -5.26 -5.99 5.44
N ASP A 325 -5.38 -7.23 4.98
CA ASP A 325 -6.57 -7.76 4.30
C ASP A 325 -7.47 -8.61 5.23
N ARG A 326 -7.07 -8.81 6.49
CA ARG A 326 -7.76 -9.67 7.47
C ARG A 326 -8.80 -8.89 8.27
N TYR A 327 -9.79 -8.30 7.58
CA TYR A 327 -10.86 -7.53 8.21
C TYR A 327 -12.25 -7.77 7.62
N SER A 328 -13.26 -7.65 8.49
CA SER A 328 -14.68 -7.79 8.14
C SER A 328 -15.52 -6.56 8.50
N VAL A 329 -14.86 -5.44 8.86
CA VAL A 329 -15.54 -4.17 9.14
C VAL A 329 -16.20 -3.64 7.87
N ARG A 330 -17.44 -3.16 8.01
CA ARG A 330 -18.25 -2.64 6.90
C ARG A 330 -18.36 -1.11 6.88
N ARG A 331 -18.16 -0.47 8.03
CA ARG A 331 -18.35 0.98 8.19
C ARG A 331 -17.11 1.74 7.76
N TRP A 332 -17.31 2.95 7.24
CA TRP A 332 -16.28 3.91 6.84
C TRP A 332 -15.19 4.05 7.90
N ARG A 333 -15.54 4.45 9.13
CA ARG A 333 -14.58 4.59 10.23
C ARG A 333 -13.88 3.28 10.58
N GLY A 334 -14.59 2.15 10.45
CA GLY A 334 -14.01 0.84 10.70
C GLY A 334 -12.85 0.52 9.78
N TRP A 335 -12.98 0.87 8.50
CA TRP A 335 -11.90 0.71 7.52
C TRP A 335 -10.65 1.51 7.92
N TYR A 336 -10.79 2.81 8.21
CA TYR A 336 -9.65 3.65 8.61
C TYR A 336 -8.98 3.16 9.89
N ARG A 337 -9.76 2.71 10.87
CA ARG A 337 -9.26 2.18 12.14
C ARG A 337 -8.47 0.90 11.95
N HIS A 338 -9.00 -0.04 11.15
CA HIS A 338 -8.28 -1.26 10.81
C HIS A 338 -6.99 -0.94 10.05
N MET A 339 -7.07 -0.15 8.98
CA MET A 339 -5.90 0.18 8.15
C MET A 339 -4.81 0.86 8.97
N THR A 340 -5.18 1.82 9.83
CA THR A 340 -4.21 2.51 10.69
C THR A 340 -3.52 1.55 11.67
N LEU A 341 -4.25 0.61 12.28
CA LEU A 341 -3.66 -0.35 13.21
C LEU A 341 -2.82 -1.43 12.48
N SER A 342 -3.19 -1.79 11.26
CA SER A 342 -2.39 -2.67 10.41
C SER A 342 -1.09 -1.99 9.95
N MET A 343 -1.15 -0.72 9.55
CA MET A 343 0.03 0.09 9.25
C MET A 343 0.97 0.18 10.47
N PHE A 344 0.40 0.39 11.66
CA PHE A 344 1.18 0.39 12.90
C PHE A 344 1.83 -0.98 13.18
N ALA A 345 1.09 -2.07 13.00
CA ALA A 345 1.61 -3.42 13.16
C ALA A 345 2.80 -3.67 12.20
N HIS A 346 2.65 -3.29 10.93
CA HIS A 346 3.74 -3.37 9.95
C HIS A 346 4.95 -2.53 10.37
N ALA A 347 4.74 -1.28 10.80
CA ALA A 347 5.83 -0.43 11.31
C ALA A 347 6.55 -1.06 12.51
N CYS A 348 5.83 -1.75 13.41
CA CYS A 348 6.44 -2.47 14.53
C CYS A 348 7.35 -3.62 14.07
N LEU A 349 6.99 -4.35 13.01
CA LEU A 349 7.83 -5.41 12.45
C LEU A 349 9.14 -4.86 11.90
N LEU A 350 9.11 -3.67 11.27
CA LEU A 350 10.29 -3.00 10.75
C LEU A 350 11.21 -2.55 11.88
N VAL A 351 10.64 -1.94 12.92
CA VAL A 351 11.40 -1.39 14.05
C VAL A 351 11.97 -2.47 14.98
N SER A 352 11.29 -3.62 15.10
CA SER A 352 11.66 -4.66 16.07
C SER A 352 12.69 -5.66 15.55
N ARG A 353 13.12 -5.56 14.28
CA ARG A 353 14.10 -6.48 13.70
C ARG A 353 15.53 -5.91 13.76
N PRO A 354 16.54 -6.73 14.11
CA PRO A 354 17.91 -6.26 14.22
C PRO A 354 18.43 -5.74 12.86
N PRO A 355 19.29 -4.70 12.86
CA PRO A 355 19.94 -4.22 11.64
C PRO A 355 20.66 -5.38 10.95
N GLY A 356 20.33 -5.66 9.69
CA GLY A 356 20.95 -6.72 8.88
C GLY A 356 20.12 -7.99 8.69
N SER A 357 19.00 -8.20 9.41
CA SER A 357 18.08 -9.32 9.12
C SER A 357 17.06 -9.03 8.01
N PHE A 358 17.22 -7.91 7.29
CA PHE A 358 16.31 -7.50 6.21
C PHE A 358 16.24 -8.56 5.09
N ASN A 359 17.34 -9.27 4.78
CA ASN A 359 17.36 -10.30 3.73
C ASN A 359 16.36 -11.46 3.93
N SER A 360 15.85 -11.70 5.14
CA SER A 360 14.91 -12.82 5.38
C SER A 360 13.44 -12.48 5.12
N LEU A 361 13.07 -11.19 4.97
CA LEU A 361 11.78 -10.78 4.37
C LEU A 361 11.89 -10.58 2.87
N TRP A 362 13.12 -10.33 2.43
CA TRP A 362 13.43 -9.80 1.11
C TRP A 362 14.43 -10.75 0.47
N PRO A 363 14.01 -11.93 -0.04
CA PRO A 363 14.86 -12.64 -0.99
C PRO A 363 15.14 -11.66 -2.14
N ASN A 364 16.40 -11.56 -2.55
CA ASN A 364 16.82 -10.77 -3.71
C ASN A 364 15.90 -11.11 -4.89
N VAL A 365 14.92 -10.27 -5.17
CA VAL A 365 14.38 -10.17 -6.52
C VAL A 365 15.46 -9.39 -7.23
N GLY A 366 16.23 -10.08 -8.07
CA GLY A 366 17.32 -9.49 -8.83
C GLY A 366 16.85 -8.25 -9.60
N PRO A 367 17.78 -7.45 -10.15
CA PRO A 367 17.41 -6.33 -10.99
C PRO A 367 16.38 -6.81 -12.01
N GLY A 368 15.29 -6.04 -12.18
CA GLY A 368 14.39 -6.22 -13.32
C GLY A 368 15.23 -6.36 -14.60
N PRO A 369 14.73 -7.09 -15.62
CA PRO A 369 15.55 -7.52 -16.74
C PRO A 369 16.40 -6.36 -17.26
N THR A 370 17.71 -6.51 -17.09
CA THR A 370 18.71 -5.57 -17.57
C THR A 370 18.65 -5.48 -19.10
N VAL A 371 18.78 -4.24 -19.57
CA VAL A 371 18.93 -3.74 -20.95
C VAL A 371 17.65 -3.39 -21.69
#